data_AF-A0A969ZL30-F1
#
_entry.id   AF-A0A969ZL30-F1
#
_cell.length_a   1.000
_cell.length_b   1.000
_cell.length_c   1.000
_cell.angle_alpha   90.00
_cell.angle_beta   90.00
_cell.angle_gamma   90.00
#
_symmetry.space_group_name_H-M   'P 1'
#
loop_
_entity.id
_entity.type
_entity.pdbx_description
1 polymer ?
#
loop_
_entity_poly.entity_id
_entity_poly.type
_entity_poly.pdbx_seq_one_letter_code
_entity_poly.pdbx_strand_id
1 'polypeptide(L)'
;GITIIGEVDKNQAKIKKSQKGDYVVVLGIPKVGNEINIPVDNEICSIDDIKTLLNSKVVREIYPVGSKGILYEANYLAKSNNMTLKIYENLEVDIEKSGGPATILIFTISPEDYEKIRKNIDKPLEIIGELI
;
A
#
# COMPACT_ATOMS: atom_id res chain seq x y z
N GLY A 1 -1.44 -25.38 3.08
CA GLY A 1 -0.59 -24.34 2.48
C GLY A 1 -0.92 -24.24 1.00
N ILE A 2 -0.94 -23.02 0.46
CA ILE A 2 -1.19 -22.76 -0.96
C ILE A 2 0.10 -22.20 -1.55
N THR A 3 0.48 -22.64 -2.75
CA THR A 3 1.63 -22.11 -3.50
C THR A 3 1.14 -21.47 -4.80
N ILE A 4 1.59 -20.24 -5.07
CA ILE A 4 1.26 -19.48 -6.27
C ILE A 4 2.57 -19.10 -6.95
N ILE A 5 2.64 -19.24 -8.27
CA ILE A 5 3.78 -18.85 -9.11
C ILE A 5 3.28 -17.87 -10.17
N GLY A 6 4.03 -16.79 -10.40
CA GLY A 6 3.75 -15.80 -11.42
C GLY A 6 5.03 -15.31 -12.09
N GLU A 7 4.90 -14.70 -13.26
CA GLU A 7 5.99 -14.16 -14.06
C GLU A 7 5.74 -12.68 -14.36
N VAL A 8 6.80 -11.88 -14.40
CA VAL A 8 6.73 -10.45 -14.75
C VAL A 8 8.01 -10.03 -15.49
N ASP A 9 7.88 -9.14 -16.48
CA ASP A 9 9.03 -8.50 -17.09
C ASP A 9 9.76 -7.65 -16.04
N LYS A 10 11.08 -7.79 -15.92
CA LYS A 10 11.91 -7.03 -14.97
C LYS A 10 11.72 -5.52 -15.07
N ASN A 11 11.45 -5.00 -16.27
CA ASN A 11 11.24 -3.57 -16.51
C ASN A 11 9.86 -3.09 -16.06
N GLN A 12 8.88 -4.00 -15.97
CA GLN A 12 7.53 -3.72 -15.48
C GLN A 12 7.40 -3.97 -13.97
N ALA A 13 8.37 -4.66 -13.36
CA ALA A 13 8.38 -4.92 -11.93
C ALA A 13 8.53 -3.62 -11.12
N LYS A 14 7.53 -3.36 -10.25
CA LYS A 14 7.51 -2.27 -9.28
C LYS A 14 8.29 -2.64 -8.02
N ILE A 15 9.60 -2.86 -8.16
CA ILE A 15 10.51 -3.28 -7.08
C ILE A 15 11.67 -2.28 -6.98
N LYS A 16 11.88 -1.72 -5.80
CA LYS A 16 12.93 -0.73 -5.49
C LYS A 16 12.95 0.45 -6.46
N LYS A 17 11.78 1.05 -6.66
CA LYS A 17 11.53 2.17 -7.58
C LYS A 17 11.13 3.45 -6.84
N SER A 18 10.88 3.37 -5.54
CA SER A 18 10.55 4.54 -4.72
C SER A 18 11.76 5.47 -4.64
N GLN A 19 11.49 6.76 -4.50
CA GLN A 19 12.52 7.80 -4.40
C GLN A 19 12.23 8.72 -3.22
N LYS A 20 13.23 9.52 -2.87
CA LYS A 20 13.11 10.52 -1.83
C LYS A 20 12.02 11.54 -2.17
N GLY A 21 11.20 11.87 -1.18
CA GLY A 21 10.04 12.74 -1.32
C GLY A 21 8.74 12.03 -1.71
N ASP A 22 8.78 10.73 -2.00
CA ASP A 22 7.54 9.97 -2.23
C ASP A 22 6.71 9.89 -0.97
N TYR A 23 5.39 10.02 -1.15
CA TYR A 23 4.42 9.63 -0.15
C TYR A 23 4.35 8.12 -0.04
N VAL A 24 4.21 7.65 1.20
CA VAL A 24 3.75 6.30 1.51
C VAL A 24 2.27 6.39 1.84
N VAL A 25 1.46 5.68 1.06
CA VAL A 25 0.00 5.76 1.11
C VAL A 25 -0.57 4.40 1.45
N VAL A 26 -1.51 4.35 2.40
CA VAL A 26 -2.31 3.17 2.72
C VAL A 26 -3.57 3.16 1.87
N LEU A 27 -3.90 1.99 1.32
CA LEU A 27 -5.15 1.73 0.62
C LEU A 27 -6.01 0.74 1.42
N GLY A 28 -7.17 1.24 1.85
CA GLY A 28 -8.17 0.53 2.64
C GLY A 28 -8.00 0.70 4.16
N ILE A 29 -8.91 0.11 4.91
CA ILE A 29 -8.94 0.09 6.38
C ILE A 29 -8.50 -1.29 6.87
N PRO A 30 -7.52 -1.40 7.79
CA PRO A 30 -7.06 -2.67 8.33
C PRO A 30 -8.20 -3.37 9.09
N LYS A 31 -8.66 -4.50 8.53
CA LYS A 31 -9.70 -5.36 9.10
C LYS A 31 -9.24 -6.80 9.22
N VAL A 32 -9.59 -7.46 10.32
CA VAL A 32 -9.26 -8.86 10.60
C VAL A 32 -10.45 -9.64 11.16
N GLY A 33 -10.59 -10.90 10.74
CA GLY A 33 -11.63 -11.80 11.26
C GLY A 33 -13.04 -11.24 11.07
N ASN A 34 -13.77 -11.10 12.18
CA ASN A 34 -15.17 -10.66 12.20
C ASN A 34 -15.37 -9.17 11.86
N GLU A 35 -14.30 -8.40 11.72
CA GLU A 35 -14.36 -7.00 11.25
C GLU A 35 -14.67 -6.91 9.75
N ILE A 36 -14.46 -8.00 9.01
CA ILE A 36 -14.63 -8.07 7.56
C ILE A 36 -16.09 -8.34 7.21
N ASN A 37 -16.68 -7.46 6.40
CA ASN A 37 -18.03 -7.64 5.90
C ASN A 37 -18.09 -8.67 4.76
N ILE A 38 -19.03 -9.62 4.84
CA ILE A 38 -19.23 -10.69 3.86
C ILE A 38 -20.62 -10.53 3.24
N PRO A 39 -20.79 -10.65 1.91
CA PRO A 39 -19.79 -11.07 0.92
C PRO A 39 -18.88 -9.96 0.38
N VAL A 40 -19.21 -8.69 0.65
CA VAL A 40 -18.48 -7.54 0.11
C VAL A 40 -18.17 -6.54 1.22
N ASP A 41 -16.93 -6.06 1.22
CA ASP A 41 -16.44 -5.00 2.09
C ASP A 41 -15.74 -3.95 1.23
N ASN A 42 -16.33 -2.75 1.15
CA ASN A 42 -15.82 -1.68 0.30
C ASN A 42 -14.66 -0.90 0.94
N GLU A 43 -14.34 -1.19 2.20
CA GLU A 43 -13.29 -0.50 2.94
C GLU A 43 -11.94 -1.25 2.85
N ILE A 44 -11.93 -2.51 2.40
CA ILE A 44 -10.71 -3.30 2.22
C ILE A 44 -10.26 -3.32 0.76
N CYS A 45 -8.97 -3.51 0.54
CA CYS A 45 -8.40 -3.70 -0.77
C CYS A 45 -9.02 -4.89 -1.52
N SER A 46 -9.33 -4.65 -2.79
CA SER A 46 -9.75 -5.65 -3.76
C SER A 46 -8.66 -5.93 -4.80
N ILE A 47 -8.83 -7.01 -5.56
CA ILE A 47 -7.93 -7.35 -6.68
C ILE A 47 -7.94 -6.26 -7.77
N ASP A 48 -9.05 -5.56 -7.97
CA ASP A 48 -9.14 -4.51 -9.00
C ASP A 48 -8.39 -3.23 -8.59
N ASP A 49 -8.26 -2.94 -7.29
CA ASP A 49 -7.38 -1.86 -6.82
C ASP A 49 -5.92 -2.23 -7.06
N ILE A 50 -5.53 -3.48 -6.78
CA ILE A 50 -4.18 -3.99 -7.05
C ILE A 50 -3.84 -3.82 -8.54
N LYS A 51 -4.74 -4.23 -9.43
CA LYS A 51 -4.56 -4.06 -10.89
C LYS A 51 -4.45 -2.58 -11.27
N THR A 52 -5.29 -1.72 -10.70
CA THR A 52 -5.26 -0.27 -10.95
C THR A 52 -3.90 0.31 -10.56
N LEU A 53 -3.39 -0.01 -9.38
CA LEU A 53 -2.09 0.44 -8.91
C LEU A 53 -0.94 -0.14 -9.74
N LEU A 54 -0.97 -1.43 -10.08
CA LEU A 54 0.06 -2.09 -10.89
C LEU A 54 0.15 -1.52 -12.31
N ASN A 55 -0.99 -1.18 -12.92
CA ASN A 55 -1.04 -0.62 -14.27
C ASN A 55 -0.74 0.88 -14.32
N SER A 56 -0.74 1.56 -13.18
CA SER A 56 -0.39 2.99 -13.11
C SER A 56 1.10 3.22 -13.33
N LYS A 57 1.46 4.18 -14.18
CA LYS A 57 2.86 4.58 -14.39
C LYS A 57 3.42 5.45 -13.26
N VAL A 58 2.55 6.06 -12.45
CA VAL A 58 2.95 7.00 -11.40
C VAL A 58 3.14 6.33 -10.03
N VAL A 59 2.53 5.17 -9.82
CA VAL A 59 2.80 4.32 -8.64
C VAL A 59 4.16 3.68 -8.80
N ARG A 60 5.02 3.76 -7.79
CA ARG A 60 6.40 3.30 -7.87
C ARG A 60 6.56 1.89 -7.32
N GLU A 61 6.06 1.64 -6.12
CA GLU A 61 6.05 0.32 -5.46
C GLU A 61 4.73 0.06 -4.75
N ILE A 62 4.41 -1.22 -4.55
CA ILE A 62 3.20 -1.66 -3.84
C ILE A 62 3.58 -2.85 -2.96
N TYR A 63 3.16 -2.84 -1.69
CA TYR A 63 3.42 -3.89 -0.72
C TYR A 63 2.11 -4.29 -0.01
N PRO A 64 1.77 -5.59 0.05
CA PRO A 64 0.67 -6.06 0.87
C PRO A 64 1.03 -5.91 2.35
N VAL A 65 0.04 -5.58 3.18
CA VAL A 65 0.24 -5.52 4.63
C VAL A 65 -0.17 -6.83 5.26
N GLY A 66 0.81 -7.52 5.84
CA GLY A 66 0.59 -8.78 6.54
C GLY A 66 0.31 -8.60 8.03
N SER A 67 0.53 -9.68 8.78
CA SER A 67 0.27 -9.73 10.22
C SER A 67 1.14 -8.81 11.07
N LYS A 68 2.25 -8.30 10.51
CA LYS A 68 3.17 -7.37 11.19
C LYS A 68 2.72 -5.90 11.11
N GLY A 69 1.66 -5.62 10.36
CA GLY A 69 1.05 -4.30 10.29
C GLY A 69 1.73 -3.31 9.34
N ILE A 70 1.09 -2.16 9.18
CA ILE A 70 1.43 -1.14 8.18
C ILE A 70 2.83 -0.59 8.42
N LEU A 71 3.14 -0.22 9.67
CA LEU A 71 4.41 0.40 10.04
C LEU A 71 5.60 -0.52 9.74
N TYR A 72 5.45 -1.83 9.95
CA TYR A 72 6.51 -2.79 9.63
C TYR A 72 6.82 -2.81 8.13
N GLU A 73 5.79 -2.95 7.29
CA GLU A 73 5.96 -3.02 5.84
C GLU A 73 6.43 -1.68 5.26
N ALA A 74 5.95 -0.55 5.78
CA ALA A 74 6.37 0.78 5.33
C ALA A 74 7.84 1.07 5.64
N ASN A 75 8.31 0.68 6.84
CA ASN A 75 9.74 0.75 7.16
C ASN A 75 10.57 -0.22 6.32
N TYR A 76 10.06 -1.42 6.04
CA TYR A 76 10.73 -2.39 5.18
C TYR A 76 10.86 -1.87 3.73
N LEU A 77 9.81 -1.25 3.20
CA LEU A 77 9.82 -0.57 1.90
C LEU A 77 10.88 0.54 1.87
N ALA A 78 10.86 1.44 2.84
CA ALA A 78 11.83 2.54 2.94
C ALA A 78 13.27 2.01 2.98
N LYS A 79 13.54 1.03 3.85
CA LYS A 79 14.86 0.40 3.99
C LYS A 79 15.29 -0.32 2.72
N SER A 80 14.37 -0.99 2.03
CA SER A 80 14.65 -1.69 0.77
C SER A 80 15.10 -0.75 -0.36
N ASN A 81 14.74 0.54 -0.23
CA ASN A 81 15.14 1.64 -1.11
C ASN A 81 16.28 2.51 -0.53
N ASN A 82 16.93 2.09 0.57
CA ASN A 82 17.97 2.85 1.27
C ASN A 82 17.52 4.24 1.77
N MET A 83 16.26 4.36 2.17
CA MET A 83 15.66 5.58 2.72
C MET A 83 15.08 5.32 4.11
N THR A 84 14.63 6.40 4.76
CA THR A 84 13.87 6.32 6.02
C THR A 84 12.44 6.79 5.79
N LEU A 85 11.50 6.26 6.58
CA LEU A 85 10.13 6.75 6.59
C LEU A 85 9.99 7.86 7.64
N LYS A 86 9.53 9.03 7.22
CA LYS A 86 9.04 10.07 8.13
C LYS A 86 7.51 9.97 8.19
N ILE A 87 7.01 9.55 9.34
CA ILE A 87 5.59 9.35 9.60
C ILE A 87 4.93 10.72 9.88
N TYR A 88 3.71 10.90 9.39
CA TYR A 88 2.91 12.08 9.70
C TYR A 88 2.11 11.91 11.00
N GLU A 89 1.80 13.02 11.65
CA GLU A 89 1.02 13.02 12.89
C GLU A 89 -0.49 12.98 12.60
N ASN A 90 -1.28 12.55 13.59
CA ASN A 90 -2.75 12.52 13.56
C ASN A 90 -3.34 11.65 12.43
N LEU A 91 -2.76 10.47 12.22
CA LEU A 91 -3.30 9.48 11.27
C LEU A 91 -4.63 8.91 11.80
N GLU A 92 -5.59 8.75 10.90
CA GLU A 92 -6.86 8.06 11.17
C GLU A 92 -6.66 6.53 11.19
N VAL A 93 -5.81 6.02 10.30
CA VAL A 93 -5.46 4.61 10.26
C VAL A 93 -4.54 4.23 11.42
N ASP A 94 -4.88 3.14 12.10
CA ASP A 94 -3.99 2.50 13.06
C ASP A 94 -2.84 1.79 12.32
N ILE A 95 -1.69 2.45 12.25
CA ILE A 95 -0.49 1.97 11.55
C ILE A 95 0.17 0.75 12.23
N GLU A 96 -0.16 0.45 13.49
CA GLU A 96 0.34 -0.73 14.19
C GLU A 96 -0.60 -1.93 14.02
N LYS A 97 -1.83 -1.71 13.54
CA LYS A 97 -2.81 -2.78 13.33
C LYS A 97 -2.36 -3.75 12.24
N SER A 98 -2.60 -5.03 12.52
CA SER A 98 -2.42 -6.13 11.55
C SER A 98 -3.33 -5.93 10.33
N GLY A 99 -2.77 -6.11 9.13
CA GLY A 99 -3.54 -6.22 7.88
C GLY A 99 -4.11 -7.61 7.63
N GLY A 100 -3.90 -8.57 8.55
CA GLY A 100 -4.43 -9.93 8.53
C GLY A 100 -4.35 -10.61 7.15
N PRO A 101 -5.49 -10.90 6.49
CA PRO A 101 -5.54 -11.57 5.18
C PRO A 101 -5.17 -10.65 4.00
N ALA A 102 -4.28 -9.67 4.22
CA ALA A 102 -3.93 -8.60 3.28
C ALA A 102 -5.15 -7.74 2.89
N THR A 103 -5.92 -7.28 3.88
CA THR A 103 -7.07 -6.37 3.66
C THR A 103 -6.66 -4.98 3.20
N ILE A 104 -5.37 -4.65 3.25
CA ILE A 104 -4.85 -3.35 2.83
C ILE A 104 -3.49 -3.51 2.12
N LEU A 105 -3.10 -2.47 1.40
CA LEU A 105 -1.79 -2.32 0.78
C LEU A 105 -1.18 -0.99 1.19
N ILE A 106 0.13 -0.90 1.11
CA ILE A 106 0.83 0.37 0.99
C ILE A 106 1.40 0.51 -0.41
N PHE A 107 1.50 1.75 -0.88
CA PHE A 107 2.19 2.06 -2.12
C PHE A 107 2.93 3.39 -2.03
N THR A 108 3.87 3.59 -2.94
CA THR A 108 4.61 4.85 -3.06
C THR A 108 4.25 5.60 -4.33
N ILE A 109 4.18 6.92 -4.20
CA ILE A 109 3.85 7.84 -5.28
C ILE A 109 4.44 9.21 -4.99
N SER A 110 4.76 9.98 -6.03
CA SER A 110 5.20 11.35 -5.81
C SER A 110 4.02 12.26 -5.42
N PRO A 111 4.26 13.33 -4.64
CA PRO A 111 3.22 14.24 -4.20
C PRO A 111 2.36 14.80 -5.33
N GLU A 112 2.97 15.17 -6.45
CA GLU A 112 2.31 15.74 -7.63
C GLU A 112 1.38 14.75 -8.37
N ASP A 113 1.59 13.45 -8.17
CA ASP A 113 0.85 12.39 -8.85
C ASP A 113 -0.25 11.76 -7.97
N TYR A 114 -0.26 12.03 -6.66
CA TYR A 114 -1.23 11.44 -5.72
C TYR A 114 -2.69 11.58 -6.17
N GLU A 115 -3.08 12.78 -6.60
CA GLU A 115 -4.44 13.07 -7.07
C GLU A 115 -4.85 12.26 -8.31
N LYS A 116 -3.88 11.77 -9.10
CA LYS A 116 -4.16 10.90 -10.25
C LYS A 116 -4.61 9.51 -9.78
N ILE A 117 -4.11 9.04 -8.65
CA ILE A 117 -4.53 7.77 -8.06
C ILE A 117 -5.83 7.92 -7.29
N ARG A 118 -5.95 8.98 -6.48
CA ARG A 118 -7.14 9.21 -5.65
C ARG A 118 -8.45 9.21 -6.44
N LYS A 119 -8.43 9.69 -7.69
CA LYS A 119 -9.59 9.73 -8.60
C LYS A 119 -9.99 8.38 -9.21
N ASN A 120 -9.09 7.39 -9.21
CA ASN A 120 -9.32 6.09 -9.84
C ASN A 120 -9.60 4.98 -8.80
N ILE A 121 -9.66 5.35 -7.52
CA ILE A 121 -9.84 4.43 -6.41
C ILE A 121 -10.93 4.99 -5.49
N ASP A 122 -12.01 4.24 -5.36
CA ASP A 122 -13.16 4.62 -4.53
C ASP A 122 -13.00 4.22 -3.05
N LYS A 123 -11.94 3.46 -2.74
CA LYS A 123 -11.64 2.98 -1.39
C LYS A 123 -10.89 4.04 -0.56
N PRO A 124 -10.92 3.93 0.78
CA PRO A 124 -10.17 4.81 1.66
C PRO A 124 -8.68 4.84 1.29
N LEU A 125 -8.12 6.04 1.27
CA LEU A 125 -6.71 6.30 1.00
C LEU A 125 -6.21 7.29 2.04
N GLU A 126 -5.06 6.98 2.65
CA GLU A 126 -4.44 7.87 3.63
C GLU A 126 -2.93 7.95 3.41
N ILE A 127 -2.39 9.16 3.36
CA ILE A 127 -0.95 9.40 3.31
C ILE A 127 -0.42 9.29 4.74
N ILE A 128 0.38 8.26 5.02
CA ILE A 128 0.91 8.01 6.36
C ILE A 128 2.28 8.65 6.61
N GLY A 129 2.94 9.11 5.56
CA GLY A 129 4.26 9.72 5.66
C GLY A 129 4.96 9.87 4.31
N GLU A 130 6.24 10.22 4.38
CA GLU A 130 7.10 10.45 3.22
C GLU A 130 8.47 9.77 3.37
N LEU A 131 9.08 9.39 2.25
CA LEU A 131 10.41 8.81 2.21
C LEU A 131 11.48 9.92 2.22
N ILE A 132 12.45 9.83 3.13
CA ILE A 132 13.53 10.81 3.32
C ILE A 132 14.94 10.23 3.19
#